data_AF-A0A326QKL1-F1
#
_entry.id   AF-A0A326QKL1-F1
#
_cell.length_a   1.000
_cell.length_b   1.000
_cell.length_c   1.000
_cell.angle_alpha   90.00
_cell.angle_beta   90.00
_cell.angle_gamma   90.00
#
_symmetry.space_group_name_H-M   'P 1'
#
loop_
_entity.id
_entity.type
_entity.pdbx_description
1 polymer ?
#
loop_
_entity_poly.entity_id
_entity_poly.type
_entity_poly.pdbx_seq_one_letter_code
_entity_poly.pdbx_strand_id
1 'polypeptide(L)' 'MRTTVTLDDELLARAEQLCGHLERSGLLKEALRALVQRESAKRLAALGGSEPALEPIPRRRSAA' A
#
# COMPACT_ATOMS: atom_id res chain seq x y z
N MET A 1 3.97 -19.88 -6.47
CA MET A 1 5.08 -20.42 -5.66
C MET A 1 4.53 -20.79 -4.29
N ARG A 2 4.92 -21.92 -3.71
CA ARG A 2 4.61 -22.29 -2.33
C ARG A 2 5.87 -22.09 -1.49
N THR A 3 5.74 -21.34 -0.41
CA THR A 3 6.88 -20.95 0.44
C THR A 3 6.46 -21.07 1.89
N THR A 4 7.36 -21.54 2.74
CA THR A 4 7.18 -21.56 4.19
C THR A 4 7.95 -20.38 4.77
N VAL A 5 7.30 -19.58 5.61
CA VAL A 5 7.90 -18.41 6.27
C VAL A 5 7.61 -18.49 7.76
N THR A 6 8.58 -18.06 8.58
CA THR A 6 8.39 -17.90 10.03
C THR A 6 7.86 -16.50 10.28
N LEU A 7 6.81 -16.38 11.09
CA LEU A 7 6.16 -15.12 11.42
C LEU A 7 6.22 -14.90 12.93
N ASP A 8 6.25 -13.63 13.32
CA ASP A 8 6.07 -13.22 14.71
C ASP A 8 4.57 -13.30 15.07
N ASP A 9 4.26 -14.03 16.14
CA ASP A 9 2.87 -14.31 16.53
C ASP A 9 2.14 -13.07 17.05
N GLU A 10 2.84 -12.15 17.72
CA GLU A 10 2.25 -10.91 18.22
C GLU A 10 1.89 -9.97 17.06
N LEU A 11 2.80 -9.87 16.08
CA LEU A 11 2.57 -9.10 14.86
C LEU A 11 1.40 -9.68 14.05
N LEU A 12 1.34 -11.01 13.94
CA LEU A 12 0.26 -11.69 13.22
C LEU A 12 -1.10 -11.46 13.91
N ALA A 13 -1.18 -11.63 15.22
CA ALA A 13 -2.40 -11.39 15.98
C ALA A 13 -2.88 -9.94 15.85
N ARG A 14 -1.96 -8.97 15.92
CA ARG A 14 -2.30 -7.56 15.73
C ARG A 14 -2.81 -7.27 14.32
N ALA A 15 -2.20 -7.87 13.31
CA ALA A 15 -2.64 -7.72 11.93
C ALA A 15 -4.02 -8.34 11.69
N GLU A 16 -4.32 -9.52 12.24
CA GLU A 16 -5.65 -10.15 12.19
C GLU A 16 -6.72 -9.30 12.88
N GLN A 17 -6.39 -8.70 14.03
CA GLN A 17 -7.31 -7.79 14.74
C GLN A 17 -7.64 -6.53 13.93
N LEU A 18 -6.65 -5.94 13.25
CA LEU A 18 -6.81 -4.67 12.53
C LEU A 18 -7.37 -4.84 11.11
N CYS A 19 -7.01 -5.91 10.41
CA CYS A 19 -7.40 -6.15 9.03
C CYS A 19 -8.69 -6.99 8.90
N GLY A 20 -9.21 -7.51 10.02
CA GLY A 20 -10.39 -8.38 10.04
C GLY A 20 -10.06 -9.83 9.66
N HIS A 21 -11.09 -10.61 9.37
CA HIS A 21 -10.99 -12.06 9.17
C HIS A 21 -10.45 -12.40 7.78
N LEU A 22 -9.13 -12.29 7.61
CA LEU A 22 -8.41 -12.82 6.47
C LEU A 22 -7.76 -14.16 6.85
N GLU A 23 -7.82 -15.13 5.95
CA GLU A 23 -6.96 -16.32 6.07
C GLU A 23 -5.49 -15.88 6.00
N ARG A 24 -4.59 -16.58 6.70
CA ARG A 24 -3.15 -16.21 6.81
C ARG A 24 -2.46 -15.95 5.47
N SER A 25 -2.80 -16.73 4.45
CA SER A 25 -2.27 -16.55 3.08
C SER A 25 -2.77 -15.25 2.43
N GLY A 26 -4.03 -14.89 2.68
CA GLY A 26 -4.63 -13.62 2.27
C GLY A 26 -3.97 -12.44 2.96
N LEU A 27 -3.75 -12.53 4.27
CA LEU A 27 -3.07 -11.49 5.04
C LEU A 27 -1.64 -11.25 4.53
N LEU A 28 -0.87 -12.30 4.25
CA LEU A 28 0.48 -12.17 3.66
C LEU A 28 0.46 -11.52 2.28
N LYS A 29 -0.52 -11.86 1.44
CA LYS A 29 -0.69 -11.27 0.10
C LYS A 29 -0.98 -9.77 0.20
N GLU A 30 -1.85 -9.37 1.11
CA GLU A 30 -2.17 -7.97 1.34
C GLU A 30 -1.01 -7.20 1.96
N ALA A 31 -0.24 -7.81 2.87
CA ALA A 31 0.96 -7.20 3.43
C ALA A 31 2.00 -6.86 2.34
N LEU A 32 2.21 -7.78 1.38
CA LEU A 32 3.10 -7.54 0.24
C LEU A 32 2.56 -6.44 -0.69
N ARG A 33 1.26 -6.44 -0.97
CA ARG A 33 0.61 -5.38 -1.76
C ARG A 33 0.76 -4.01 -1.11
N ALA A 34 0.51 -3.92 0.19
CA ALA A 34 0.66 -2.69 0.96
C ALA A 34 2.10 -2.17 0.93
N LEU A 35 3.10 -3.07 1.02
CA LEU A 35 4.51 -2.68 0.90
C LEU A 35 4.82 -2.10 -0.49
N VAL A 36 4.38 -2.77 -1.55
CA VAL A 36 4.56 -2.28 -2.93
C VAL A 36 3.88 -0.91 -3.11
N GLN A 37 2.65 -0.76 -2.63
CA GLN A 37 1.92 0.50 -2.72
C GLN A 37 2.67 1.64 -2.00
N ARG A 38 3.20 1.37 -0.79
CA ARG A 38 3.95 2.36 -0.02
C ARG A 38 5.20 2.84 -0.74
N GLU A 39 5.98 1.93 -1.30
CA GLU A 39 7.22 2.29 -2.01
C GLU A 39 6.92 2.94 -3.36
N SER A 40 5.88 2.50 -4.07
CA SER A 40 5.39 3.17 -5.28
C SER A 40 4.93 4.59 -4.98
N ALA A 41 4.18 4.81 -3.90
CA ALA A 41 3.74 6.14 -3.49
C ALA A 41 4.93 7.07 -3.18
N LYS A 42 5.96 6.57 -2.48
CA LYS A 42 7.20 7.34 -2.25
C LYS A 42 7.90 7.71 -3.55
N ARG A 43 8.02 6.76 -4.49
CA ARG A 43 8.64 7.01 -5.81
C ARG A 43 7.85 8.05 -6.60
N LEU A 44 6.53 7.91 -6.65
CA LEU A 44 5.64 8.87 -7.33
C LEU A 44 5.71 10.26 -6.69
N ALA A 45 5.73 10.34 -5.36
CA ALA A 45 5.88 11.62 -4.65
C ALA A 45 7.24 12.28 -4.97
N ALA A 46 8.31 11.48 -5.05
CA ALA A 46 9.64 11.96 -5.42
C ALA A 46 9.72 12.45 -6.88
N LEU A 47 8.85 11.96 -7.77
CA LEU A 47 8.75 12.51 -9.12
C LEU A 47 8.27 13.95 -9.09
N GLY A 48 7.49 14.42 -8.10
CA GLY A 48 7.40 15.85 -7.76
C GLY A 48 7.19 16.85 -8.91
N GLY A 49 6.46 16.49 -9.97
CA GLY A 49 6.32 17.35 -11.17
C GLY A 49 7.50 17.27 -12.14
N SER A 50 8.24 16.16 -12.15
CA SER A 50 9.36 15.84 -13.05
C SER A 50 8.97 15.72 -14.51
N GLU A 51 7.69 15.91 -14.84
CA GLU A 51 7.20 16.00 -16.19
C GLU A 51 7.25 17.49 -16.62
N PRO A 52 8.28 17.91 -17.37
CA PRO A 52 8.52 19.33 -17.64
C PRO A 52 7.45 19.95 -18.55
N ALA A 53 6.70 19.10 -19.25
CA ALA A 53 5.65 19.47 -20.20
C ALA A 53 4.23 19.27 -19.62
N LEU A 54 4.10 18.97 -18.32
CA LEU A 54 2.78 18.76 -17.72
C LEU A 54 1.97 20.06 -17.75
N GLU A 55 0.86 20.05 -18.48
CA GLU A 55 -0.06 21.19 -18.51
C GLU A 55 -0.80 21.35 -17.16
N PRO A 56 -1.14 22.59 -16.74
CA PRO A 56 -1.87 22.81 -15.49
C PRO A 56 -3.25 22.13 -15.50
N ILE A 57 -3.44 21.12 -14.66
CA ILE A 57 -4.74 20.45 -14.51
C ILE A 57 -5.64 21.29 -13.58
N PRO A 58 -6.85 21.71 -14.02
CA PRO A 58 -7.77 22.46 -13.19
C PRO A 58 -8.17 21.65 -11.93
N ARG A 59 -8.00 22.22 -10.74
CA ARG A 59 -8.50 21.60 -9.50
C ARG A 59 -10.03 21.68 -9.50
N ARG A 60 -10.73 20.55 -9.53
CA ARG A 60 -12.17 20.51 -9.24
C ARG A 60 -12.38 20.87 -7.76
N ARG A 61 -12.73 22.12 -7.48
CA ARG A 61 -13.32 22.47 -6.18
C ARG A 61 -14.77 22.00 -6.19
N SER A 62 -15.16 21.17 -5.23
CA SER A 62 -16.58 21.03 -4.90
C SER A 62 -17.10 22.41 -4.50
N ALA A 63 -18.19 22.87 -5.12
CA ALA A 63 -18.88 24.07 -4.67
C ALA A 63 -19.21 23.89 -3.18
N ALA A 64 -18.85 24.90 -2.36
CA ALA A 64 -19.21 24.95 -0.96
C ALA A 64 -20.72 25.09 -0.79
#